data_AF-A0A7V4U0C1-F1
#
_entry.id   AF-A0A7V4U0C1-F1
#
_cell.length_a   1.000
_cell.length_b   1.000
_cell.length_c   1.000
_cell.angle_alpha   90.00
_cell.angle_beta   90.00
_cell.angle_gamma   90.00
#
_symmetry.space_group_name_H-M   'P 1'
#
loop_
_entity.id
_entity.type
_entity.pdbx_description
1 polymer ?
#
loop_
_entity_poly.entity_id
_entity_poly.type
_entity_poly.pdbx_seq_one_letter_code
_entity_poly.pdbx_strand_id
1 'polypeptide(L)'
;MRYILFLMLTVLIGCTTSKISVKKNLNLSYRELLQHNITWQKTIRTLQGQAHIVLDTPQYSGNFEAEILISGADSLLLSVNGPFGMDVGKVFIGRSRFIFYNQVNNQFYMGDKSIFAERNFLHFPLKINQLRDIFMAGDYFDVLKKDLYEIRDDQYYIEASNGNRQYKMWFSPYYLHINRIEYYEEDRLLYYKEYSQFKEINGIYFPMAIDFVRPREQQAVSIYYNNLQLNEPIDNGLFEIKISDSARQIDLSLENQL
;
A
#
# COMPACT_ATOMS: atom_id res chain seq x y z
N MET A 1 -72.48 11.61 -3.36
CA MET A 1 -71.46 12.47 -3.97
C MET A 1 -70.80 13.31 -2.88
N ARG A 2 -69.62 12.91 -2.39
CA ARG A 2 -68.56 13.78 -1.82
C ARG A 2 -67.42 12.89 -1.32
N TYR A 3 -66.43 12.74 -2.18
CA TYR A 3 -65.12 12.19 -1.85
C TYR A 3 -64.40 13.21 -0.96
N ILE A 4 -63.92 12.79 0.21
CA ILE A 4 -62.98 13.58 1.00
C ILE A 4 -61.60 12.95 0.79
N LEU A 5 -60.84 13.61 -0.08
CA LEU A 5 -59.45 13.37 -0.40
C LEU A 5 -58.60 13.92 0.75
N PHE A 6 -57.97 13.06 1.55
CA PHE A 6 -56.99 13.50 2.55
C PHE A 6 -55.58 13.30 1.97
N LEU A 7 -54.97 14.42 1.61
CA LEU A 7 -53.67 14.55 0.96
C LEU A 7 -52.56 14.21 1.96
N MET A 8 -51.82 13.13 1.67
CA MET A 8 -50.63 12.72 2.41
C MET A 8 -49.45 13.61 2.01
N LEU A 9 -49.07 14.55 2.89
CA LEU A 9 -47.93 15.44 2.68
C LEU A 9 -46.65 14.76 3.18
N THR A 10 -45.90 14.12 2.28
CA THR A 10 -44.59 13.54 2.58
C THR A 10 -43.53 14.64 2.58
N VAL A 11 -43.04 15.00 3.77
CA VAL A 11 -41.91 15.92 3.94
C VAL A 11 -40.62 15.15 3.63
N LEU A 12 -40.09 15.34 2.43
CA LEU A 12 -38.74 14.91 2.07
C LEU A 12 -37.72 15.88 2.67
N ILE A 13 -37.21 15.56 3.86
CA ILE A 13 -36.05 16.26 4.43
C ILE A 13 -34.81 15.72 3.72
N GLY A 14 -34.37 16.44 2.69
CA GLY A 14 -33.11 16.16 2.02
C GLY A 14 -31.94 16.47 2.95
N CYS A 15 -31.20 15.43 3.35
CA CYS A 15 -29.91 15.60 4.00
C CYS A 15 -28.91 16.09 2.94
N THR A 16 -28.72 17.41 2.86
CA THR A 16 -27.67 17.98 2.00
C THR A 16 -26.32 17.83 2.71
N THR A 17 -25.49 16.93 2.22
CA THR A 17 -24.08 16.85 2.65
C THR A 17 -23.36 18.09 2.12
N SER A 18 -23.05 19.04 2.99
CA SER A 18 -22.20 20.17 2.65
C SER A 18 -20.80 19.65 2.27
N LYS A 19 -20.42 19.76 1.00
CA LYS A 19 -19.03 19.56 0.58
C LYS A 19 -18.18 20.61 1.27
N ILE A 20 -17.26 20.19 2.14
CA ILE A 20 -16.28 21.08 2.77
C ILE A 20 -15.39 21.63 1.63
N SER A 21 -15.57 22.92 1.31
CA SER A 21 -14.72 23.61 0.36
C SER A 21 -13.43 24.02 1.06
N VAL A 22 -12.40 23.19 0.92
CA VAL A 22 -11.05 23.54 1.37
C VAL A 22 -10.53 24.63 0.45
N LYS A 23 -10.24 25.81 1.00
CA LYS A 23 -9.67 26.93 0.25
C LYS A 23 -8.25 26.54 -0.20
N LYS A 24 -8.13 26.09 -1.45
CA LYS A 24 -6.87 25.62 -2.03
C LYS A 24 -5.84 26.73 -2.04
N ASN A 25 -4.63 26.41 -1.61
CA ASN A 25 -3.50 27.30 -1.79
C ASN A 25 -3.00 27.17 -3.23
N LEU A 26 -3.49 28.05 -4.12
CA LEU A 26 -3.14 28.07 -5.54
C LEU A 26 -1.65 28.41 -5.78
N ASN A 27 -0.91 28.82 -4.75
CA ASN A 27 0.49 29.23 -4.86
C ASN A 27 1.49 28.10 -4.55
N LEU A 28 1.04 26.88 -4.26
CA LEU A 28 1.94 25.73 -4.06
C LEU A 28 2.58 25.32 -5.40
N SER A 29 3.90 25.25 -5.41
CA SER A 29 4.67 24.68 -6.52
C SER A 29 4.67 23.15 -6.48
N TYR A 30 4.89 22.53 -7.65
CA TYR A 30 5.02 21.07 -7.73
C TYR A 30 6.18 20.52 -6.86
N ARG A 31 7.25 21.30 -6.67
CA ARG A 31 8.40 20.92 -5.83
C ARG A 31 8.01 20.89 -4.36
N GLU A 32 7.23 21.87 -3.91
CA GLU A 32 6.70 21.89 -2.54
C GLU A 32 5.76 20.70 -2.31
N LEU A 33 4.89 20.35 -3.26
CA LEU A 33 4.03 19.17 -3.15
C LEU A 33 4.83 17.86 -3.02
N LEU A 34 5.82 17.65 -3.90
CA LEU A 34 6.70 16.49 -3.80
C LEU A 34 7.46 16.46 -2.48
N GLN A 35 7.96 17.62 -2.02
CA GLN A 35 8.66 17.72 -0.74
C GLN A 35 7.74 17.43 0.44
N HIS A 36 6.49 17.91 0.42
CA HIS A 36 5.49 17.60 1.45
C HIS A 36 5.23 16.09 1.53
N ASN A 37 5.06 15.42 0.39
CA ASN A 37 4.86 13.98 0.33
C ASN A 37 6.08 13.20 0.85
N ILE A 38 7.29 13.57 0.44
CA ILE A 38 8.54 12.95 0.92
C ILE A 38 8.71 13.15 2.43
N THR A 39 8.43 14.37 2.92
CA THR A 39 8.53 14.67 4.35
C THR A 39 7.51 13.84 5.15
N TRP A 40 6.26 13.75 4.67
CA TRP A 40 5.24 12.91 5.29
C TRP A 40 5.67 11.45 5.40
N GLN A 41 6.16 10.84 4.32
CA GLN A 41 6.66 9.46 4.37
C GLN A 41 7.78 9.27 5.41
N LYS A 42 8.67 10.26 5.57
CA LYS A 42 9.75 10.22 6.58
C LYS A 42 9.25 10.38 8.01
N THR A 43 8.02 10.87 8.23
CA THR A 43 7.45 10.94 9.58
C THR A 43 7.03 9.56 10.10
N ILE A 44 6.83 8.58 9.23
CA ILE A 44 6.41 7.22 9.58
C ILE A 44 7.65 6.37 9.85
N ARG A 45 7.93 6.09 11.12
CA ARG A 45 9.12 5.35 11.59
C ARG A 45 8.79 3.92 11.99
N THR A 46 7.62 3.73 12.60
CA THR A 46 7.10 2.43 12.95
C THR A 46 5.65 2.32 12.50
N LEU A 47 5.25 1.12 12.11
CA LEU A 47 3.89 0.78 11.74
C LEU A 47 3.58 -0.59 12.31
N GLN A 48 2.51 -0.69 13.10
CA GLN A 48 1.94 -1.95 13.53
C GLN A 48 0.47 -1.97 13.12
N GLY A 49 0.08 -2.93 12.28
CA GLY A 49 -1.25 -2.95 11.70
C GLY A 49 -1.79 -4.35 11.49
N GLN A 50 -3.13 -4.45 11.53
CA GLN A 50 -3.88 -5.61 11.05
C GLN A 50 -4.57 -5.21 9.76
N ALA A 51 -4.43 -6.03 8.72
CA ALA A 51 -4.96 -5.74 7.40
C ALA A 51 -5.65 -6.93 6.77
N HIS A 52 -6.72 -6.66 6.04
CA HIS A 52 -7.32 -7.58 5.09
C HIS A 52 -6.65 -7.37 3.73
N ILE A 53 -6.04 -8.42 3.17
CA ILE A 53 -5.36 -8.39 1.88
C ILE A 53 -6.16 -9.20 0.87
N VAL A 54 -6.57 -8.56 -0.21
CA VAL A 54 -7.21 -9.19 -1.37
C VAL A 54 -6.18 -9.29 -2.48
N LEU A 55 -5.92 -10.51 -2.95
CA LEU A 55 -5.09 -10.79 -4.10
C LEU A 55 -5.99 -11.28 -5.22
N ASP A 56 -5.91 -10.65 -6.39
CA ASP A 56 -6.65 -11.06 -7.58
C ASP A 56 -5.70 -11.17 -8.76
N THR A 57 -5.52 -12.39 -9.29
CA THR A 57 -4.65 -12.68 -10.43
C THR A 57 -5.27 -13.80 -11.26
N PRO A 58 -4.88 -13.97 -12.55
CA PRO A 58 -5.42 -15.05 -13.37
C PRO A 58 -5.12 -16.46 -12.83
N GLN A 59 -4.03 -16.62 -12.07
CA GLN A 59 -3.60 -17.90 -11.51
C GLN A 59 -4.19 -18.17 -10.12
N TYR A 60 -4.54 -17.12 -9.40
CA TYR A 60 -4.97 -17.20 -8.01
C TYR A 60 -5.73 -15.94 -7.59
N SER A 61 -6.88 -16.14 -6.96
CA SER A 61 -7.58 -15.09 -6.23
C SER A 61 -7.87 -15.56 -4.80
N GLY A 62 -7.69 -14.69 -3.83
CA GLY A 62 -7.84 -15.04 -2.42
C GLY A 62 -7.79 -13.84 -1.49
N ASN A 63 -8.30 -14.06 -0.28
CA ASN A 63 -8.36 -13.05 0.76
C ASN A 63 -7.65 -13.57 2.00
N PHE A 64 -6.88 -12.70 2.66
CA PHE A 64 -6.06 -13.06 3.80
C PHE A 64 -6.17 -12.01 4.90
N GLU A 65 -6.07 -12.44 6.15
CA GLU A 65 -5.80 -11.53 7.26
C GLU A 65 -4.30 -11.47 7.48
N ALA A 66 -3.77 -10.28 7.73
CA ALA A 66 -2.34 -10.08 7.93
C ALA A 66 -2.04 -9.20 9.14
N GLU A 67 -1.00 -9.57 9.88
CA GLU A 67 -0.33 -8.68 10.84
C GLU A 67 0.95 -8.16 10.20
N ILE A 68 1.11 -6.83 10.23
CA ILE A 68 2.21 -6.10 9.59
C ILE A 68 2.93 -5.32 10.67
N LEU A 69 4.24 -5.59 10.83
CA LEU A 69 5.13 -4.84 11.70
C LEU A 69 6.26 -4.24 10.87
N ILE A 70 6.46 -2.94 10.96
CA ILE A 70 7.55 -2.22 10.31
C ILE A 70 8.26 -1.39 11.36
N SER A 71 9.59 -1.50 11.40
CA SER A 71 10.41 -0.73 12.32
C SER A 71 11.64 -0.16 11.60
N GLY A 72 11.80 1.16 11.71
CA GLY A 72 12.90 1.89 11.10
C GLY A 72 12.93 1.78 9.57
N ALA A 73 14.14 1.83 9.02
CA ALA A 73 14.36 1.83 7.57
C ALA A 73 14.36 0.42 6.95
N ASP A 74 14.57 -0.62 7.75
CA ASP A 74 15.07 -1.90 7.25
C ASP A 74 14.22 -3.11 7.62
N SER A 75 13.28 -2.98 8.56
CA SER A 75 12.57 -4.13 9.13
C SER A 75 11.10 -4.17 8.73
N LEU A 76 10.68 -5.32 8.18
CA LEU A 76 9.30 -5.71 7.93
C LEU A 76 9.12 -7.13 8.45
N LEU A 77 8.09 -7.36 9.26
CA LEU A 77 7.50 -8.67 9.50
C LEU A 77 6.06 -8.64 8.98
N LEU A 78 5.74 -9.60 8.12
CA LEU A 78 4.39 -9.86 7.64
C LEU A 78 4.01 -11.27 8.09
N SER A 79 2.93 -11.40 8.86
CA SER A 79 2.34 -12.69 9.22
C SER A 79 0.97 -12.79 8.57
N VAL A 80 0.74 -13.85 7.79
CA VAL A 80 -0.49 -14.03 7.00
C VAL A 80 -1.25 -15.24 7.53
N ASN A 81 -2.53 -15.02 7.82
CA ASN A 81 -3.46 -16.01 8.32
C ASN A 81 -4.58 -16.24 7.31
N GLY A 82 -4.96 -17.51 7.16
CA GLY A 82 -6.08 -17.93 6.34
C GLY A 82 -7.39 -17.93 7.12
N PRO A 83 -8.48 -18.40 6.50
CA PRO A 83 -9.76 -18.61 7.17
C PRO A 83 -9.59 -19.46 8.44
N PHE A 84 -10.38 -19.16 9.47
CA PHE A 84 -10.34 -19.82 10.78
C PHE A 84 -9.03 -19.62 11.57
N GLY A 85 -8.21 -18.63 11.20
CA GLY A 85 -6.99 -18.30 11.96
C GLY A 85 -5.84 -19.28 11.76
N MET A 86 -5.86 -20.07 10.68
CA MET A 86 -4.71 -20.91 10.32
C MET A 86 -3.54 -20.04 9.87
N ASP A 87 -2.38 -20.23 10.47
CA ASP A 87 -1.13 -19.62 10.00
C ASP A 87 -0.80 -20.13 8.59
N VAL A 88 -0.74 -19.22 7.60
CA VAL A 88 -0.42 -19.55 6.21
C VAL A 88 1.06 -19.35 5.95
N GLY A 89 1.60 -18.22 6.39
CA GLY A 89 3.03 -17.98 6.25
C GLY A 89 3.49 -16.68 6.86
N LYS A 90 4.82 -16.57 6.99
CA LYS A 90 5.51 -15.42 7.55
C LYS A 90 6.64 -14.96 6.64
N VAL A 91 6.83 -13.66 6.58
CA VAL A 91 7.90 -13.01 5.83
C VAL A 91 8.60 -12.04 6.74
N PHE A 92 9.90 -12.23 6.94
CA PHE A 92 10.75 -11.26 7.62
C PHE A 92 11.78 -10.71 6.64
N ILE A 93 11.83 -9.38 6.57
CA ILE A 93 12.88 -8.64 5.86
C ILE A 93 13.56 -7.78 6.91
N GLY A 94 14.86 -7.99 7.10
CA GLY A 94 15.70 -7.15 7.95
C GLY A 94 16.77 -6.42 7.15
N ARG A 95 17.71 -5.79 7.86
CA ARG A 95 18.84 -5.09 7.24
C ARG A 95 19.64 -5.99 6.30
N SER A 96 20.06 -7.16 6.78
CA SER A 96 20.90 -8.12 6.05
C SER A 96 20.25 -9.48 5.83
N ARG A 97 19.15 -9.80 6.52
CA ARG A 97 18.54 -11.14 6.44
C ARG A 97 17.14 -11.09 5.86
N PHE A 98 16.78 -12.17 5.18
CA PHE A 98 15.45 -12.45 4.69
C PHE A 98 15.02 -13.83 5.18
N ILE A 99 13.76 -13.99 5.58
CA ILE A 99 13.15 -15.27 5.94
C ILE A 99 11.77 -15.32 5.31
N PHE A 100 11.46 -16.42 4.65
CA PHE A 100 10.10 -16.79 4.27
C PHE A 100 9.78 -18.15 4.86
N TYR A 101 8.66 -18.24 5.58
CA TYR A 101 8.18 -19.48 6.17
C TYR A 101 6.79 -19.78 5.63
N ASN A 102 6.68 -20.81 4.78
CA ASN A 102 5.42 -21.42 4.38
C ASN A 102 5.00 -22.40 5.47
N GLN A 103 4.07 -21.98 6.33
CA GLN A 103 3.60 -22.78 7.46
C GLN A 103 2.68 -23.91 7.03
N VAL A 104 1.95 -23.75 5.91
CA VAL A 104 1.10 -24.80 5.34
C VAL A 104 1.91 -26.04 4.95
N ASN A 105 3.04 -25.83 4.28
CA ASN A 105 3.91 -26.92 3.84
C ASN A 105 5.04 -27.24 4.83
N ASN A 106 5.07 -26.53 5.97
CA ASN A 106 6.15 -26.58 6.97
C ASN A 106 7.55 -26.46 6.34
N GLN A 107 7.72 -25.46 5.48
CA GLN A 107 8.94 -25.23 4.71
C GLN A 107 9.37 -23.78 4.84
N PHE A 108 10.66 -23.55 5.00
CA PHE A 108 11.19 -22.19 5.07
C PHE A 108 12.43 -22.06 4.22
N TYR A 109 12.72 -20.83 3.83
CA TYR A 109 14.03 -20.47 3.31
C TYR A 109 14.47 -19.17 3.96
N MET A 110 15.78 -19.05 4.16
CA MET A 110 16.40 -17.88 4.76
C MET A 110 17.76 -17.62 4.14
N GLY A 111 18.22 -16.39 4.20
CA GLY A 111 19.56 -16.02 3.74
C GLY A 111 19.77 -14.51 3.72
N ASP A 112 20.80 -14.08 3.00
CA ASP A 112 21.11 -12.66 2.86
C ASP A 112 20.04 -11.95 2.01
N LYS A 113 19.56 -10.79 2.48
CA LYS A 113 18.53 -10.00 1.77
C LYS A 113 18.94 -9.69 0.32
N SER A 114 20.22 -9.42 0.06
CA SER A 114 20.71 -9.06 -1.27
C SER A 114 20.45 -10.15 -2.32
N ILE A 115 20.41 -11.42 -1.90
CA ILE A 115 20.13 -12.57 -2.79
C ILE A 115 18.66 -12.59 -3.24
N PHE A 116 17.76 -12.05 -2.40
CA PHE A 116 16.32 -12.10 -2.61
C PHE A 116 15.71 -10.76 -3.04
N ALA A 117 16.41 -9.64 -2.87
CA ALA A 117 15.86 -8.29 -3.03
C ALA A 117 15.12 -8.07 -4.37
N GLU A 118 15.69 -8.60 -5.46
CA GLU A 118 15.15 -8.47 -6.83
C GLU A 118 14.25 -9.64 -7.25
N ARG A 119 14.04 -10.63 -6.37
CA ARG A 119 13.10 -11.71 -6.62
C ARG A 119 11.67 -11.22 -6.41
N ASN A 120 10.76 -11.81 -7.17
CA ASN A 120 9.33 -11.60 -7.00
C ASN A 120 8.89 -12.22 -5.67
N PHE A 121 8.00 -11.53 -4.98
CA PHE A 121 7.35 -12.03 -3.80
C PHE A 121 6.19 -12.93 -4.21
N LEU A 122 6.36 -14.24 -4.01
CA LEU A 122 5.45 -15.26 -4.53
C LEU A 122 5.34 -15.17 -6.07
N HIS A 123 4.23 -15.62 -6.64
CA HIS A 123 3.93 -15.43 -8.07
C HIS A 123 3.47 -14.01 -8.39
N PHE A 124 3.50 -13.10 -7.42
CA PHE A 124 3.17 -11.70 -7.64
C PHE A 124 4.45 -10.93 -8.03
N PRO A 125 4.43 -10.11 -9.09
CA PRO A 125 5.58 -9.38 -9.65
C PRO A 125 6.05 -8.21 -8.76
N LEU A 126 5.83 -8.31 -7.46
CA LEU A 126 6.28 -7.35 -6.49
C LEU A 126 7.65 -7.76 -5.99
N LYS A 127 8.64 -6.88 -6.11
CA LYS A 127 9.97 -7.20 -5.62
C LYS A 127 9.99 -7.20 -4.09
N ILE A 128 10.80 -8.07 -3.51
CA ILE A 128 10.91 -8.18 -2.04
C ILE A 128 11.34 -6.84 -1.42
N ASN A 129 12.22 -6.09 -2.08
CA ASN A 129 12.62 -4.76 -1.63
C ASN A 129 11.51 -3.70 -1.66
N GLN A 130 10.41 -3.92 -2.40
CA GLN A 130 9.28 -3.00 -2.53
C GLN A 130 8.15 -3.27 -1.54
N LEU A 131 8.13 -4.44 -0.88
CA LEU A 131 7.05 -4.84 0.03
C LEU A 131 6.82 -3.82 1.14
N ARG A 132 7.91 -3.38 1.79
CA ARG A 132 7.85 -2.39 2.86
C ARG A 132 7.22 -1.09 2.39
N ASP A 133 7.62 -0.61 1.22
CA ASP A 133 7.14 0.66 0.68
C ASP A 133 5.65 0.58 0.36
N ILE A 134 5.16 -0.54 -0.16
CA ILE A 134 3.71 -0.72 -0.38
C ILE A 134 2.94 -0.63 0.93
N PHE A 135 3.34 -1.36 1.97
CA PHE A 135 2.62 -1.34 3.25
C PHE A 135 2.66 0.05 3.91
N MET A 136 3.70 0.85 3.68
CA MET A 136 3.79 2.22 4.21
C MET A 136 3.19 3.30 3.29
N ALA A 137 2.53 2.94 2.18
CA ALA A 137 2.12 3.91 1.15
C ALA A 137 3.28 4.81 0.66
N GLY A 138 4.46 4.19 0.53
CA GLY A 138 5.71 4.79 0.09
C GLY A 138 5.80 4.86 -1.44
N ASP A 139 6.15 6.04 -1.91
CA ASP A 139 6.46 6.41 -3.28
C ASP A 139 7.71 7.25 -3.28
N TYR A 140 8.82 6.67 -3.72
CA TYR A 140 10.12 7.33 -3.76
C TYR A 140 10.52 7.64 -5.20
N PHE A 141 10.96 8.88 -5.41
CA PHE A 141 11.46 9.35 -6.69
C PHE A 141 12.81 10.02 -6.47
N ASP A 142 13.84 9.65 -7.24
CA ASP A 142 15.15 10.28 -7.15
C ASP A 142 15.11 11.70 -7.72
N VAL A 143 14.93 11.81 -9.03
CA VAL A 143 14.83 13.08 -9.75
C VAL A 143 13.72 12.97 -10.78
N LEU A 144 12.73 13.86 -10.66
CA LEU A 144 11.63 13.98 -11.60
C LEU A 144 11.77 15.25 -12.44
N LYS A 145 11.75 15.10 -13.76
CA LYS A 145 11.56 16.21 -14.68
C LYS A 145 10.06 16.46 -14.82
N LYS A 146 9.60 17.65 -14.41
CA LYS A 146 8.19 18.04 -14.55
C LYS A 146 7.88 18.32 -16.02
N ASP A 147 6.90 17.61 -16.55
CA ASP A 147 6.33 17.87 -17.87
C ASP A 147 5.10 18.79 -17.71
N LEU A 148 4.12 18.42 -16.88
CA LEU A 148 2.91 19.20 -16.61
C LEU A 148 2.65 19.37 -15.11
N TYR A 149 2.09 20.52 -14.72
CA TYR A 149 1.56 20.74 -13.37
C TYR A 149 0.34 21.65 -13.45
N GLU A 150 -0.80 21.17 -12.98
CA GLU A 150 -2.05 21.92 -12.96
C GLU A 150 -3.02 21.38 -11.90
N ILE A 151 -4.21 21.96 -11.84
CA ILE A 151 -5.30 21.48 -10.98
C ILE A 151 -6.33 20.80 -11.88
N ARG A 152 -6.58 19.51 -11.66
CA ARG A 152 -7.60 18.70 -12.36
C ARG A 152 -8.57 18.11 -11.34
N ASP A 153 -9.87 18.21 -11.58
CA ASP A 153 -10.91 17.58 -10.75
C ASP A 153 -10.74 17.83 -9.24
N ASP A 154 -10.45 19.09 -8.92
CA ASP A 154 -10.15 19.57 -7.59
C ASP A 154 -8.85 19.08 -6.91
N GLN A 155 -7.99 18.36 -7.63
CA GLN A 155 -6.72 17.83 -7.13
C GLN A 155 -5.52 18.51 -7.77
N TYR A 156 -4.38 18.50 -7.09
CA TYR A 156 -3.12 18.85 -7.76
C TYR A 156 -2.67 17.68 -8.62
N TYR A 157 -2.34 17.96 -9.87
CA TYR A 157 -1.98 16.97 -10.85
C TYR A 157 -0.60 17.26 -11.43
N ILE A 158 0.29 16.26 -11.39
CA ILE A 158 1.66 16.35 -11.90
C ILE A 158 1.88 15.25 -12.94
N GLU A 159 2.37 15.64 -14.11
CA GLU A 159 3.04 14.72 -15.05
C GLU A 159 4.54 14.95 -14.96
N ALA A 160 5.28 13.87 -14.81
CA ALA A 160 6.73 13.93 -14.75
C ALA A 160 7.38 12.71 -15.39
N SER A 161 8.67 12.83 -15.68
CA SER A 161 9.47 11.78 -16.30
C SER A 161 10.82 11.60 -15.60
N ASN A 162 11.33 10.37 -15.65
CA ASN A 162 12.70 10.00 -15.29
C ASN A 162 13.19 8.92 -16.27
N GLY A 163 14.06 9.31 -17.20
CA GLY A 163 14.50 8.44 -18.29
C GLY A 163 13.33 8.06 -19.21
N ASN A 164 13.11 6.77 -19.42
CA ASN A 164 12.00 6.22 -20.21
C ASN A 164 10.68 6.07 -19.41
N ARG A 165 10.71 6.34 -18.11
CA ARG A 165 9.54 6.23 -17.23
C ARG A 165 8.79 7.55 -17.15
N GLN A 166 7.48 7.48 -17.26
CA GLN A 166 6.58 8.61 -17.03
C GLN A 166 5.67 8.32 -15.84
N TYR A 167 5.28 9.36 -15.14
CA TYR A 167 4.49 9.31 -13.92
C TYR A 167 3.35 10.31 -14.03
N LYS A 168 2.14 9.88 -13.69
CA LYS A 168 1.01 10.77 -13.47
C LYS A 168 0.61 10.66 -12.01
N MET A 169 0.58 11.79 -11.31
CA MET A 169 0.39 11.83 -9.87
C MET A 169 -0.73 12.79 -9.53
N TRP A 170 -1.64 12.33 -8.67
CA TRP A 170 -2.71 13.13 -8.09
C TRP A 170 -2.42 13.29 -6.60
N PHE A 171 -2.47 14.53 -6.12
CA PHE A 171 -2.32 14.86 -4.71
C PHE A 171 -3.63 15.38 -4.16
N SER A 172 -3.95 14.92 -2.95
CA SER A 172 -5.07 15.46 -2.19
C SER A 172 -4.82 16.93 -1.85
N PRO A 173 -5.76 17.85 -2.13
CA PRO A 173 -5.63 19.25 -1.73
C PRO A 173 -5.73 19.46 -0.21
N TYR A 174 -6.21 18.44 0.53
CA TYR A 174 -6.36 18.50 1.98
C TYR A 174 -5.12 17.96 2.69
N TYR A 175 -4.59 16.80 2.27
CA TYR A 175 -3.43 16.16 2.91
C TYR A 175 -2.09 16.54 2.26
N LEU A 176 -2.10 17.01 1.01
CA LEU A 176 -0.90 17.24 0.18
C LEU A 176 -0.04 15.97 -0.02
N HIS A 177 -0.67 14.80 0.06
CA HIS A 177 -0.06 13.49 -0.22
C HIS A 177 -0.62 12.93 -1.51
N ILE A 178 0.15 12.07 -2.16
CA ILE A 178 -0.30 11.31 -3.32
C ILE A 178 -1.51 10.46 -2.90
N ASN A 179 -2.60 10.51 -3.67
CA ASN A 179 -3.72 9.59 -3.52
C ASN A 179 -3.94 8.69 -4.74
N ARG A 180 -3.33 9.03 -5.88
CA ARG A 180 -3.20 8.14 -7.04
C ARG A 180 -1.88 8.40 -7.73
N ILE A 181 -1.21 7.34 -8.15
CA ILE A 181 -0.06 7.41 -9.04
C ILE A 181 -0.11 6.33 -10.11
N GLU A 182 0.17 6.71 -11.34
CA GLU A 182 0.28 5.82 -12.48
C GLU A 182 1.72 5.81 -13.00
N TYR A 183 2.20 4.60 -13.31
CA TYR A 183 3.54 4.36 -13.82
C TYR A 183 3.47 3.90 -15.27
N TYR A 184 4.16 4.62 -16.14
CA TYR A 184 4.22 4.37 -17.56
C TYR A 184 5.66 4.12 -18.01
N GLU A 185 5.80 3.31 -19.05
CA GLU A 185 7.04 3.12 -19.80
C GLU A 185 6.68 3.06 -21.29
N GLU A 186 7.31 3.89 -22.12
CA GLU A 186 6.98 3.99 -23.57
C GLU A 186 5.46 4.20 -23.81
N ASP A 187 4.86 5.14 -23.09
CA ASP A 187 3.42 5.48 -23.11
C ASP A 187 2.47 4.32 -22.72
N ARG A 188 3.00 3.19 -22.26
CA ARG A 188 2.24 2.04 -21.75
C ARG A 188 2.09 2.12 -20.24
N LEU A 189 0.84 2.12 -19.76
CA LEU A 189 0.54 1.96 -18.33
C LEU A 189 1.01 0.57 -17.85
N LEU A 190 1.98 0.56 -16.94
CA LEU A 190 2.51 -0.66 -16.32
C LEU A 190 1.67 -1.06 -15.11
N TYR A 191 1.45 -0.09 -14.21
CA TYR A 191 0.68 -0.27 -13.01
C TYR A 191 0.26 1.08 -12.44
N TYR A 192 -0.70 1.06 -11.52
CA TYR A 192 -1.06 2.22 -10.72
C TYR A 192 -1.23 1.84 -9.26
N LYS A 193 -1.07 2.84 -8.40
CA LYS A 193 -1.40 2.76 -6.98
C LYS A 193 -2.45 3.79 -6.63
N GLU A 194 -3.42 3.39 -5.81
CA GLU A 194 -4.39 4.29 -5.20
C GLU A 194 -4.32 4.18 -3.69
N TYR A 195 -4.46 5.33 -3.03
CA TYR A 195 -4.46 5.47 -1.60
C TYR A 195 -5.74 6.17 -1.21
N SER A 196 -6.55 5.54 -0.37
CA SER A 196 -7.86 6.04 -0.01
C SER A 196 -8.18 5.80 1.47
N GLN A 197 -9.37 6.27 1.89
CA GLN A 197 -9.84 6.13 3.27
C GLN A 197 -8.84 6.69 4.32
N PHE A 198 -8.26 7.86 4.04
CA PHE A 198 -7.29 8.47 4.93
C PHE A 198 -7.85 8.69 6.35
N LYS A 199 -7.07 8.31 7.36
CA LYS A 199 -7.39 8.49 8.77
C LYS A 199 -6.25 9.20 9.48
N GLU A 200 -6.59 10.09 10.41
CA GLU A 200 -5.61 10.72 11.29
C GLU A 200 -5.23 9.76 12.43
N ILE A 201 -3.94 9.46 12.55
CA ILE A 201 -3.37 8.61 13.60
C ILE A 201 -2.14 9.34 14.13
N ASN A 202 -2.16 9.73 15.41
CA ASN A 202 -1.08 10.47 16.05
C ASN A 202 -0.67 11.75 15.26
N GLY A 203 -1.65 12.46 14.68
CA GLY A 203 -1.44 13.67 13.87
C GLY A 203 -0.92 13.42 12.44
N ILE A 204 -0.83 12.15 12.02
CA ILE A 204 -0.43 11.74 10.67
C ILE A 204 -1.66 11.23 9.93
N TYR A 205 -1.95 11.81 8.76
CA TYR A 205 -2.96 11.25 7.87
C TYR A 205 -2.38 10.09 7.07
N PHE A 206 -2.91 8.89 7.26
CA PHE A 206 -2.44 7.68 6.61
C PHE A 206 -3.58 6.97 5.86
N PRO A 207 -3.36 6.43 4.65
CA PRO A 207 -4.40 5.74 3.91
C PRO A 207 -4.72 4.38 4.55
N MET A 208 -6.00 4.15 4.85
CA MET A 208 -6.46 2.85 5.38
C MET A 208 -6.73 1.84 4.27
N ALA A 209 -6.77 2.26 3.00
CA ALA A 209 -6.89 1.40 1.84
C ALA A 209 -5.80 1.72 0.81
N ILE A 210 -5.11 0.68 0.34
CA ILE A 210 -4.06 0.75 -0.67
C ILE A 210 -4.37 -0.25 -1.77
N ASP A 211 -4.53 0.22 -3.00
CA ASP A 211 -4.74 -0.61 -4.17
C ASP A 211 -3.51 -0.54 -5.08
N PHE A 212 -2.96 -1.68 -5.46
CA PHE A 212 -1.89 -1.81 -6.45
C PHE A 212 -2.41 -2.66 -7.61
N VAL A 213 -2.47 -2.09 -8.81
CA VAL A 213 -3.12 -2.73 -9.96
C VAL A 213 -2.22 -2.71 -11.18
N ARG A 214 -2.08 -3.87 -11.82
CA ARG A 214 -1.40 -4.10 -13.09
C ARG A 214 -2.44 -4.50 -14.15
N PRO A 215 -3.01 -3.52 -14.88
CA PRO A 215 -4.21 -3.77 -15.68
C PRO A 215 -3.97 -4.72 -16.85
N ARG A 216 -2.77 -4.72 -17.44
CA ARG A 216 -2.44 -5.61 -18.57
C ARG A 216 -2.30 -7.06 -18.15
N GLU A 217 -1.71 -7.29 -16.99
CA GLU A 217 -1.52 -8.62 -16.43
C GLU A 217 -2.75 -9.13 -15.68
N GLN A 218 -3.79 -8.30 -15.53
CA GLN A 218 -5.00 -8.61 -14.78
C GLN A 218 -4.68 -8.99 -13.33
N GLN A 219 -3.76 -8.24 -12.73
CA GLN A 219 -3.30 -8.48 -11.36
C GLN A 219 -3.62 -7.29 -10.48
N ALA A 220 -4.17 -7.55 -9.30
CA ALA A 220 -4.44 -6.54 -8.29
C ALA A 220 -4.11 -7.07 -6.89
N VAL A 221 -3.60 -6.17 -6.05
CA VAL A 221 -3.47 -6.37 -4.60
C VAL A 221 -4.13 -5.18 -3.92
N SER A 222 -5.12 -5.46 -3.07
CA SER A 222 -5.77 -4.45 -2.23
C SER A 222 -5.47 -4.76 -0.77
N ILE A 223 -5.06 -3.74 -0.02
CA ILE A 223 -4.72 -3.82 1.40
C ILE A 223 -5.67 -2.89 2.15
N TYR A 224 -6.47 -3.43 3.05
CA TYR A 224 -7.39 -2.69 3.89
C TYR A 224 -6.99 -2.83 5.36
N TYR A 225 -6.51 -1.75 5.95
CA TYR A 225 -6.14 -1.73 7.36
C TYR A 225 -7.40 -1.66 8.25
N ASN A 226 -7.55 -2.64 9.13
CA ASN A 226 -8.61 -2.67 10.14
C ASN A 226 -8.20 -1.92 11.40
N ASN A 227 -6.92 -2.05 11.78
CA ASN A 227 -6.31 -1.35 12.89
C ASN A 227 -4.89 -0.96 12.52
N LEU A 228 -4.44 0.23 12.95
CA LEU A 228 -3.14 0.76 12.63
C LEU A 228 -2.62 1.65 13.75
N GLN A 229 -1.39 1.41 14.16
CA GLN A 229 -0.61 2.25 15.08
C GLN A 229 0.63 2.75 14.33
N LEU A 230 0.90 4.04 14.45
CA LEU A 230 2.04 4.70 13.81
C LEU A 230 2.91 5.36 14.87
N ASN A 231 4.23 5.20 14.71
CA ASN A 231 5.25 5.80 15.59
C ASN A 231 5.18 5.40 17.06
N GLU A 232 4.47 4.31 17.37
CA GLU A 232 4.50 3.70 18.69
C GLU A 232 5.71 2.75 18.82
N PRO A 233 6.26 2.58 20.04
CA PRO A 233 7.28 1.57 20.30
C PRO A 233 6.78 0.17 19.95
N ILE A 234 7.53 -0.55 19.11
CA ILE A 234 7.26 -1.96 18.82
C ILE A 234 8.21 -2.80 19.66
N ASP A 235 7.68 -3.81 20.35
CA ASP A 235 8.51 -4.79 21.05
C ASP A 235 9.36 -5.57 20.02
N ASN A 236 10.68 -5.51 20.19
CA ASN A 236 11.62 -6.20 19.32
C ASN A 236 11.41 -7.72 19.31
N GLY A 237 10.86 -8.30 20.40
CA GLY A 237 10.50 -9.71 20.46
C GLY A 237 9.44 -10.11 19.44
N LEU A 238 8.64 -9.16 18.94
CA LEU A 238 7.63 -9.43 17.91
C LEU A 238 8.24 -9.67 16.53
N PHE A 239 9.48 -9.23 16.27
CA PHE A 239 10.16 -9.45 14.98
C PHE A 239 10.82 -10.85 14.88
N GLU A 240 10.54 -11.75 15.81
CA GLU A 240 11.07 -13.12 15.80
C GLU A 240 10.13 -14.09 15.07
N ILE A 241 10.62 -14.74 14.02
CA ILE A 241 9.94 -15.89 13.41
C ILE A 241 10.40 -17.16 14.13
N LYS A 242 9.48 -17.76 14.90
CA LYS A 242 9.67 -19.12 15.43
C LYS A 242 9.40 -20.13 14.33
N ILE A 243 10.46 -20.78 13.86
CA ILE A 243 10.40 -21.86 12.88
C ILE A 243 10.28 -23.18 13.64
N SER A 244 9.38 -24.07 13.21
CA SER A 244 9.26 -25.41 13.81
C SER A 244 10.54 -26.21 13.62
N ASP A 245 10.97 -26.98 14.63
CA ASP A 245 12.10 -27.92 14.52
C ASP A 245 11.90 -29.00 13.44
N SER A 246 10.64 -29.25 13.07
CA SER A 246 10.27 -30.18 11.99
C SER A 246 10.22 -29.54 10.61
N ALA A 247 10.41 -28.22 10.51
CA ALA A 247 10.32 -27.49 9.26
C ALA A 247 11.50 -27.81 8.35
N ARG A 248 11.22 -28.04 7.08
CA ARG A 248 12.25 -28.32 6.08
C ARG A 248 12.82 -27.02 5.52
N GLN A 249 14.12 -26.82 5.67
CA GLN A 249 14.82 -25.72 4.98
C GLN A 249 14.92 -26.02 3.49
N ILE A 250 14.53 -25.06 2.65
CA ILE A 250 14.71 -25.08 1.20
C ILE A 250 15.90 -24.17 0.87
N ASP A 251 16.82 -24.68 0.05
CA ASP A 251 17.94 -23.88 -0.46
C ASP A 251 17.58 -23.30 -1.84
N LEU A 252 17.21 -22.02 -1.84
CA LEU A 252 16.87 -21.28 -3.06
C LEU A 252 18.09 -20.71 -3.81
N SER A 253 19.31 -20.94 -3.32
CA SER A 253 20.53 -20.61 -4.09
C SER A 253 20.70 -21.50 -5.32
N LEU A 254 19.98 -22.62 -5.36
CA LEU A 254 20.03 -23.64 -6.42
C LEU A 254 18.91 -23.49 -7.48
N GLU A 255 17.85 -22.72 -7.22
CA GLU A 255 16.68 -22.56 -8.10
C GLU A 255 16.84 -21.45 -9.17
N ASN A 256 18.06 -21.21 -9.67
CA ASN A 256 18.34 -20.22 -10.73
C ASN A 256 17.87 -20.66 -12.14
N GLN A 257 16.79 -21.45 -12.29
CA GLN A 257 16.39 -22.00 -13.60
C GLN A 257 14.88 -22.06 -13.90
N LEU A 258 14.03 -21.23 -13.30
CA LEU A 258 12.63 -21.08 -13.76
C LEU A 258 12.17 -19.62 -13.78
#